data_AF-A0A7I0JEC6-F1
#
_entry.id   AF-A0A7I0JEC6-F1
#
_cell.length_a   1.000
_cell.length_b   1.000
_cell.length_c   1.000
_cell.angle_alpha   90.00
_cell.angle_beta   90.00
_cell.angle_gamma   90.00
#
_symmetry.space_group_name_H-M   'P 1'
#
loop_
_entity.id
_entity.type
_entity.pdbx_description
1 polymer ?
#
loop_
_entity_poly.entity_id
_entity_poly.type
_entity_poly.pdbx_seq_one_letter_code
_entity_poly.pdbx_strand_id
1 'polypeptide(L)'
;QNEELASSIGVNIAYLRVIAYAVSSFFGGVAGAIFAAISQSIYPSSFTVTDSVNFMLNCFLGGLGYVFGPMLGTLVLYFGWDLLFQTGELQLLIYSGLMIVLMLVLPNGLLSLTTSTGKKA
;
A
#
# COMPACT_ATOMS: atom_id res chain seq x y z
N GLN A 1 -16.48 8.88 11.62
CA GLN A 1 -17.70 8.05 11.71
C GLN A 1 -18.93 8.82 12.22
N ASN A 2 -18.82 9.91 12.99
CA ASN A 2 -20.00 10.69 13.38
C ASN A 2 -19.88 12.17 12.95
N GLU A 3 -20.27 12.46 11.72
CA GLU A 3 -20.21 13.82 11.15
C GLU A 3 -21.33 14.71 11.70
N GLU A 4 -22.53 14.17 11.90
CA GLU A 4 -23.63 14.94 12.52
C GLU A 4 -23.33 15.38 13.95
N LEU A 5 -22.67 14.52 14.76
CA LEU A 5 -22.22 14.91 16.10
C LEU A 5 -21.09 15.94 16.07
N ALA A 6 -20.18 15.89 15.10
CA ALA A 6 -19.09 16.87 15.01
C ALA A 6 -19.62 18.26 14.58
N SER A 7 -20.64 18.28 13.71
CA SER A 7 -21.28 19.51 13.24
C SER A 7 -22.01 20.23 14.38
N SER A 8 -22.65 19.47 15.27
CA SER A 8 -23.42 20.04 16.40
C SER A 8 -22.57 20.68 17.49
N ILE A 9 -21.27 20.36 17.56
CA ILE A 9 -20.28 21.01 18.44
C ILE A 9 -19.59 22.22 17.79
N GLY A 10 -20.04 22.63 16.60
CA GLY A 10 -19.48 23.77 15.87
C GLY A 10 -18.16 23.48 15.13
N VAL A 11 -17.79 22.20 14.97
CA VAL A 11 -16.58 21.81 14.25
C VAL A 11 -16.85 21.83 12.75
N ASN A 12 -16.05 22.59 12.00
CA ASN A 12 -16.14 22.61 10.54
C ASN A 12 -15.53 21.32 9.94
N ILE A 13 -16.39 20.33 9.70
CA ILE A 13 -16.02 19.03 9.12
C ILE A 13 -15.46 19.18 7.70
N ALA A 14 -15.96 20.15 6.93
CA ALA A 14 -15.48 20.40 5.58
C ALA A 14 -14.01 20.85 5.59
N TYR A 15 -13.63 21.72 6.53
CA TYR A 15 -12.25 22.17 6.68
C TYR A 15 -11.30 21.01 7.08
N LEU A 16 -11.71 20.17 8.03
CA LEU A 16 -10.94 18.98 8.44
C LEU A 16 -10.75 17.97 7.30
N ARG A 17 -11.80 17.74 6.49
CA ARG A 17 -11.70 16.88 5.30
C ARG A 17 -10.74 17.46 4.26
N VAL A 18 -10.79 18.77 4.02
CA VAL A 18 -9.88 19.44 3.08
C VAL A 18 -8.44 19.34 3.56
N ILE A 19 -8.16 19.54 4.86
CA ILE A 19 -6.81 19.35 5.41
C ILE A 19 -6.35 17.90 5.27
N ALA A 20 -7.18 16.93 5.65
CA ALA A 20 -6.82 15.51 5.54
C ALA A 20 -6.53 15.10 4.09
N TYR A 21 -7.32 15.63 3.15
CA TYR A 21 -7.10 15.44 1.71
C TYR A 21 -5.79 16.12 1.26
N ALA A 22 -5.58 17.38 1.62
CA ALA A 22 -4.38 18.13 1.25
C ALA A 22 -3.09 17.46 1.73
N VAL A 23 -3.07 16.98 2.98
CA VAL A 23 -1.94 16.23 3.54
C VAL A 23 -1.71 14.92 2.77
N SER A 24 -2.77 14.17 2.44
CA SER A 24 -2.67 12.92 1.69
C SER A 24 -2.15 13.15 0.26
N SER A 25 -2.69 14.15 -0.43
CA SER A 25 -2.27 14.53 -1.79
C SER A 25 -0.84 15.05 -1.82
N PHE A 26 -0.38 15.73 -0.77
CA PHE A 26 1.00 16.19 -0.67
C PHE A 26 1.99 15.00 -0.71
N PHE A 27 1.78 13.99 0.14
CA PHE A 27 2.64 12.80 0.14
C PHE A 27 2.56 12.01 -1.17
N GLY A 28 1.37 11.88 -1.76
CA GLY A 28 1.19 11.25 -3.07
C GLY A 28 1.92 12.00 -4.20
N GLY A 29 1.86 13.33 -4.18
CA GLY A 29 2.56 14.18 -5.15
C GLY A 29 4.08 14.11 -5.03
N VAL A 30 4.61 14.13 -3.79
CA VAL A 30 6.05 13.98 -3.54
C VAL A 30 6.55 12.60 -4.01
N ALA A 31 5.81 11.54 -3.71
CA ALA A 31 6.15 10.19 -4.18
C ALA A 31 6.17 10.10 -5.72
N GLY A 32 5.17 10.68 -6.39
CA GLY A 32 5.12 10.74 -7.85
C GLY A 32 6.25 11.56 -8.48
N ALA A 33 6.63 12.69 -7.88
CA ALA A 33 7.74 13.53 -8.33
C ALA A 33 9.08 12.80 -8.22
N ILE A 34 9.30 12.08 -7.11
CA ILE A 34 10.49 11.23 -6.92
C ILE A 34 10.51 10.10 -7.95
N PHE A 35 9.37 9.42 -8.17
CA PHE A 35 9.27 8.37 -9.17
C PHE A 35 9.62 8.86 -10.57
N ALA A 36 9.07 10.01 -10.99
CA ALA A 36 9.38 10.62 -12.28
C ALA A 36 10.87 11.00 -12.42
N ALA A 37 11.49 11.49 -11.34
CA ALA A 37 12.90 11.83 -11.31
C ALA A 37 13.81 10.59 -11.45
N ILE A 38 13.43 9.46 -10.85
CA ILE A 38 14.17 8.20 -10.93
C ILE A 38 14.00 7.54 -12.30
N SER A 39 12.80 7.58 -12.89
CA SER A 39 12.54 6.90 -14.15
C SER A 39 13.31 7.50 -15.33
N GLN A 40 13.68 8.79 -15.30
CA GLN A 40 14.50 9.57 -16.27
C GLN A 40 14.15 9.49 -17.78
N SER A 41 13.38 8.48 -18.21
CA SER A 41 12.93 8.20 -19.56
C SER A 41 11.55 7.54 -19.47
N ILE A 42 10.52 8.31 -19.84
CA ILE A 42 9.13 7.87 -19.78
C ILE A 42 8.83 7.14 -21.08
N TYR A 43 8.91 5.82 -21.06
CA TYR A 43 8.38 4.99 -22.13
C TYR A 43 6.93 4.61 -21.80
N PRO A 44 5.99 4.64 -22.77
CA PRO A 44 4.60 4.21 -22.54
C PRO A 44 4.49 2.73 -22.12
N SER A 45 5.57 1.95 -22.28
CA SER A 45 5.69 0.57 -21.80
C SER A 45 5.97 0.44 -20.29
N SER A 46 6.29 1.53 -19.57
CA SER A 46 6.54 1.52 -18.13
C SER A 46 5.30 1.87 -17.29
N PHE A 47 4.19 2.24 -17.94
CA PHE A 47 2.91 2.52 -17.31
C PHE A 47 1.88 1.53 -17.82
N THR A 48 2.10 0.25 -17.57
CA THR A 48 1.16 -0.79 -17.97
C THR A 48 0.11 -1.02 -16.88
N VAL A 49 -1.00 -1.67 -17.26
CA VAL A 49 -2.02 -2.10 -16.30
C VAL A 49 -1.41 -2.99 -15.21
N THR A 50 -0.42 -3.79 -15.57
CA THR A 50 0.32 -4.66 -14.66
C THR A 50 1.00 -3.89 -13.53
N ASP A 51 1.54 -2.70 -13.80
CA ASP A 51 2.19 -1.88 -12.77
C ASP A 51 1.18 -1.36 -11.74
N SER A 52 0.02 -0.89 -12.23
CA SER A 52 -1.09 -0.46 -11.37
C SER A 52 -1.59 -1.58 -10.45
N VAL A 53 -1.68 -2.81 -10.98
CA VAL A 53 -2.07 -3.99 -10.20
C VAL A 53 -1.01 -4.32 -9.14
N ASN A 54 0.28 -4.21 -9.45
CA ASN A 54 1.35 -4.41 -8.47
C ASN A 54 1.31 -3.37 -7.34
N PHE A 55 1.05 -2.10 -7.64
CA PHE A 55 0.87 -1.07 -6.59
C PHE A 55 -0.32 -1.39 -5.69
N MET A 56 -1.44 -1.84 -6.28
CA MET A 56 -2.60 -2.27 -5.52
C MET A 56 -2.26 -3.48 -4.64
N LEU A 57 -1.57 -4.48 -5.18
CA LEU A 57 -1.13 -5.68 -4.47
C LEU A 57 -0.26 -5.35 -3.24
N ASN A 58 0.71 -4.44 -3.41
CA ASN A 58 1.54 -3.93 -2.32
C ASN A 58 0.71 -3.33 -1.17
N CYS A 59 -0.31 -2.55 -1.50
CA CYS A 59 -1.23 -1.96 -0.51
C CYS A 59 -2.10 -3.02 0.18
N PHE A 60 -2.62 -4.00 -0.57
CA PHE A 60 -3.45 -5.08 -0.02
C PHE A 60 -2.66 -5.97 0.93
N LEU A 61 -1.44 -6.37 0.54
CA LEU A 61 -0.57 -7.20 1.36
C LEU A 61 -0.14 -6.50 2.65
N GLY A 62 0.14 -5.20 2.57
CA GLY A 62 0.50 -4.36 3.70
C GLY A 62 -0.64 -4.15 4.71
N GLY A 63 -1.89 -4.19 4.24
CA GLY A 63 -3.11 -4.00 5.02
C GLY A 63 -3.70 -2.60 4.84
N LEU A 64 -4.97 -2.54 4.40
CA LEU A 64 -5.70 -1.29 4.10
C LEU A 64 -6.04 -0.44 5.35
N GLY A 65 -5.99 -1.04 6.55
CA GLY A 65 -6.39 -0.39 7.80
C GLY A 65 -5.29 0.43 8.48
N TYR A 66 -4.06 0.36 8.01
CA TYR A 66 -2.90 0.99 8.67
C TYR A 66 -2.12 1.88 7.72
N VAL A 67 -1.81 3.11 8.14
CA VAL A 67 -1.03 4.09 7.36
C VAL A 67 0.37 3.56 7.00
N PHE A 68 0.97 2.76 7.88
CA PHE A 68 2.27 2.10 7.64
C PHE A 68 2.18 0.71 7.00
N GLY A 69 0.97 0.21 6.76
CA GLY A 69 0.73 -1.10 6.15
C GLY A 69 1.42 -1.26 4.80
N PRO A 70 1.12 -0.39 3.81
CA PRO A 70 1.71 -0.47 2.48
C PRO A 70 3.25 -0.43 2.47
N MET A 71 3.88 0.31 3.39
CA MET A 71 5.34 0.42 3.47
C MET A 71 6.01 -0.92 3.86
N LEU A 72 5.38 -1.68 4.76
CA LEU A 72 5.85 -3.04 5.10
C LEU A 72 5.49 -4.05 4.00
N GLY A 73 4.34 -3.89 3.35
CA GLY A 73 3.93 -4.71 2.20
C GLY A 73 4.91 -4.61 1.04
N THR A 74 5.32 -3.38 0.67
CA THR A 74 6.33 -3.16 -0.39
C THR A 74 7.68 -3.74 0.00
N LEU A 75 8.10 -3.62 1.25
CA LEU A 75 9.39 -4.13 1.72
C LEU A 75 9.43 -5.66 1.60
N VAL A 76 8.40 -6.35 2.09
CA VAL A 76 8.33 -7.81 2.00
C VAL A 76 8.24 -8.27 0.54
N LEU A 77 7.46 -7.58 -0.29
CA LEU A 77 7.34 -7.93 -1.70
C LEU A 77 8.63 -7.71 -2.48
N TYR A 78 9.30 -6.60 -2.24
CA TYR A 78 10.54 -6.28 -2.92
C TYR A 78 11.69 -7.21 -2.50
N PHE A 79 11.86 -7.46 -1.19
CA PHE A 79 12.84 -8.44 -0.71
C PHE A 79 12.51 -9.87 -1.15
N GLY A 80 11.23 -10.25 -1.17
CA GLY A 80 10.79 -11.55 -1.66
C GLY A 80 11.07 -11.72 -3.15
N TRP A 81 10.84 -10.67 -3.95
CA TRP A 81 11.17 -10.65 -5.36
C TRP A 81 12.68 -10.78 -5.60
N ASP A 82 13.49 -10.04 -4.84
CA ASP A 82 14.95 -10.02 -4.96
C ASP A 82 15.59 -11.37 -4.59
N LEU A 83 15.09 -12.05 -3.56
CA LEU A 83 15.56 -13.38 -3.16
C LEU A 83 15.22 -14.46 -4.20
N LEU A 84 14.07 -14.31 -4.87
CA LEU A 84 13.58 -15.24 -5.89
C LEU A 84 14.14 -14.95 -7.29
N PHE A 85 14.78 -13.79 -7.47
CA PHE A 85 15.45 -13.40 -8.71
C PHE A 85 16.62 -14.33 -9.05
N GLN A 86 17.21 -15.01 -8.05
CA GLN A 86 18.32 -15.95 -8.26
C GLN A 86 17.91 -17.29 -8.89
N THR A 87 16.61 -17.66 -8.92
CA THR A 87 16.19 -19.03 -9.30
C THR A 87 15.59 -19.21 -10.70
N GLY A 88 15.31 -18.15 -11.47
CA GLY A 88 15.07 -18.21 -12.92
C GLY A 88 13.81 -18.95 -13.43
N GLU A 89 13.10 -18.31 -14.37
CA GLU A 89 11.95 -18.77 -15.19
C GLU A 89 10.64 -19.16 -14.46
N LEU A 90 10.68 -19.90 -13.35
CA LEU A 90 9.48 -20.21 -12.53
C LEU A 90 9.08 -19.09 -11.56
N GLN A 91 9.86 -18.01 -11.54
CA GLN A 91 9.73 -16.89 -10.61
C GLN A 91 8.33 -16.29 -10.59
N LEU A 92 7.73 -16.03 -11.75
CA LEU A 92 6.42 -15.39 -11.87
C LEU A 92 5.30 -16.27 -11.31
N LEU A 93 5.39 -17.59 -11.52
CA LEU A 93 4.42 -18.58 -11.04
C LEU A 93 4.51 -18.77 -9.52
N ILE A 94 5.74 -18.91 -9.01
CA ILE A 94 6.00 -19.08 -7.57
C ILE A 94 5.64 -17.79 -6.82
N TYR A 95 5.99 -16.62 -7.36
CA TYR A 95 5.67 -15.32 -6.76
C TYR A 95 4.16 -15.09 -6.66
N SER A 96 3.42 -15.36 -7.74
CA SER A 96 1.96 -15.23 -7.74
C SER A 96 1.30 -16.22 -6.77
N GLY A 97 1.79 -17.46 -6.71
CA GLY A 97 1.32 -18.46 -5.76
C GLY A 97 1.61 -18.09 -4.30
N LEU A 98 2.83 -17.64 -4.00
CA LEU A 98 3.24 -17.18 -2.68
C LEU A 98 2.41 -15.98 -2.22
N MET A 99 2.11 -15.05 -3.14
CA MET A 99 1.24 -13.91 -2.87
C MET A 99 -0.18 -14.32 -2.53
N ILE A 100 -0.77 -15.23 -3.30
CA ILE A 100 -2.11 -15.76 -3.03
C ILE A 100 -2.13 -16.47 -1.67
N VAL A 101 -1.10 -17.26 -1.35
CA VAL A 101 -0.99 -17.93 -0.06
C VAL A 101 -0.85 -16.92 1.08
N LEU A 102 -0.02 -15.88 0.94
CA LEU A 102 0.13 -14.82 1.93
C LEU A 102 -1.17 -14.05 2.15
N MET A 103 -1.92 -13.76 1.08
CA MET A 103 -3.24 -13.13 1.16
C MET A 103 -4.28 -14.01 1.85
N LEU A 104 -4.23 -15.33 1.64
CA LEU A 104 -5.15 -16.28 2.26
C LEU A 104 -4.83 -16.55 3.74
N VAL A 105 -3.55 -16.60 4.10
CA VAL A 105 -3.12 -16.88 5.47
C VAL A 105 -3.23 -15.62 6.35
N LEU A 106 -3.04 -14.42 5.78
CA LEU A 106 -3.11 -13.14 6.47
C LEU A 106 -4.11 -12.15 5.80
N PRO A 107 -5.44 -12.36 5.94
CA PRO A 107 -6.45 -11.49 5.33
C PRO A 107 -6.48 -10.05 5.89
N ASN A 108 -5.82 -9.80 7.03
CA ASN A 108 -5.67 -8.48 7.64
C ASN A 108 -4.30 -7.82 7.33
N GLY A 109 -3.49 -8.40 6.44
CA GLY A 109 -2.15 -7.93 6.08
C GLY A 109 -1.05 -8.28 7.10
N LEU A 110 0.21 -8.11 6.70
CA LEU A 110 1.41 -8.38 7.53
C LEU A 110 1.40 -7.64 8.87
N LEU A 111 0.75 -6.46 8.95
CA LEU A 111 0.64 -5.72 10.20
C LEU A 111 -0.27 -6.39 11.24
N SER A 112 -1.17 -7.30 10.85
CA SER A 112 -1.98 -8.04 11.83
C SER A 112 -1.14 -8.94 12.76
N LEU A 113 0.10 -9.27 12.37
CA LEU A 113 1.06 -9.99 13.23
C LEU A 113 1.88 -9.06 14.12
N THR A 114 2.25 -7.85 13.65
CA THR A 114 3.14 -6.95 14.42
C THR A 114 2.42 -6.15 15.51
N THR A 115 1.13 -5.85 15.35
CA THR A 115 0.31 -5.22 16.40
C THR A 115 -0.61 -6.22 17.12
N SER A 116 -0.34 -7.54 17.03
CA SER A 116 -0.92 -8.53 17.96
C SER A 116 -0.20 -8.50 19.32
N THR A 117 -0.22 -7.32 19.93
CA THR A 117 -0.29 -7.10 21.38
C THR A 117 -1.24 -5.92 21.54
N GLY A 118 -2.54 -6.18 21.46
CA GLY A 118 -3.53 -5.15 21.80
C GLY A 118 -4.85 -5.14 21.06
N LYS A 119 -5.46 -6.28 20.73
CA LYS A 119 -6.90 -6.52 21.02
C LYS A 119 -7.37 -7.90 20.58
N LYS A 120 -7.40 -8.82 21.54
CA LYS A 120 -8.59 -9.66 21.73
C LYS A 120 -9.48 -8.90 22.71
N ALA A 121 -10.60 -8.35 22.24
CA ALA A 121 -11.82 -7.97 22.98
C ALA A 121 -12.71 -7.12 22.07
#